data_AF-A0A961HZ61-F1
#
_entry.id   AF-A0A961HZ61-F1
#
_cell.length_a   1.000
_cell.length_b   1.000
_cell.length_c   1.000
_cell.angle_alpha   90.00
_cell.angle_beta   90.00
_cell.angle_gamma   90.00
#
_symmetry.space_group_name_H-M   'P 1'
#
loop_
_entity.id
_entity.type
_entity.pdbx_description
1 polymer ?
#
loop_
_entity_poly.entity_id
_entity_poly.type
_entity_poly.pdbx_seq_one_letter_code
_entity_poly.pdbx_strand_id
1 'polypeptide(L)'
;MEETDRCADSLFEAPPMGEQERMVEAVLFASTEPVTVRELEARMPHGCDAAEALAHLRRRYEGRGVRLVQIGEAWALRTAPDLGFLMQKETVETRKLSRAAIETLAIVAYHQPVTRA
;
A
#
# COMPACT_ATOMS: atom_id res chain seq x y z
N MET A 1 6.13 9.71 48.19
CA MET A 1 6.69 8.81 47.16
C MET A 1 6.23 9.38 45.84
N GLU A 2 6.81 10.53 45.48
CA GLU A 2 6.51 11.33 44.29
C GLU A 2 7.82 11.42 43.53
N GLU A 3 7.86 10.85 42.33
CA GLU A 3 8.85 11.19 41.30
C GLU A 3 8.39 10.57 39.96
N THR A 4 7.19 10.94 39.53
CA THR A 4 6.72 10.74 38.16
C THR A 4 6.68 12.09 37.47
N ASP A 5 7.83 12.64 37.08
CA ASP A 5 7.90 13.51 35.90
C ASP A 5 9.35 13.75 35.44
N ARG A 6 9.83 12.88 34.55
CA ARG A 6 10.99 13.17 33.70
C ARG A 6 10.69 12.62 32.31
N CYS A 7 9.56 13.04 31.73
CA CYS A 7 9.39 12.93 30.29
C CYS A 7 10.23 14.07 29.69
N ALA A 8 11.48 13.72 29.37
CA ALA A 8 12.54 14.60 28.90
C ALA A 8 12.06 15.67 27.91
N ASP A 9 12.18 16.93 28.33
CA ASP A 9 12.29 18.08 27.43
C ASP A 9 13.37 17.76 26.38
N SER A 10 12.95 17.51 25.14
CA SER A 10 13.89 17.50 24.03
C SER A 10 14.52 18.89 23.94
N LEU A 11 15.84 18.96 24.12
CA LEU A 11 16.62 20.18 23.93
C LEU A 11 16.60 20.71 22.47
N PHE A 12 15.93 19.99 21.57
CA PHE A 12 15.85 20.30 20.15
C PHE A 12 14.42 20.67 19.78
N GLU A 13 14.27 21.80 19.09
CA GLU A 13 13.03 22.25 18.46
C GLU A 13 12.54 21.18 17.47
N ALA A 14 11.22 21.05 17.37
CA ALA A 14 10.61 20.16 16.40
C ALA A 14 11.10 20.51 14.97
N PRO A 15 11.42 19.52 14.12
CA PRO A 15 11.73 19.77 12.72
C PRO A 15 10.63 20.61 12.05
N PRO A 16 10.95 21.44 11.04
CA PRO A 16 9.94 22.21 10.33
C PRO A 16 8.89 21.29 9.68
N MET A 17 7.66 21.78 9.51
CA MET A 17 6.54 20.95 9.03
C MET A 17 6.84 20.19 7.73
N GLY A 18 7.54 20.82 6.77
CA GLY A 18 7.91 20.15 5.52
C GLY A 18 8.89 18.98 5.71
N GLU A 19 9.70 18.97 6.76
CA GLU A 19 10.55 17.83 7.11
C GLU A 19 9.74 16.73 7.81
N GLN A 20 8.81 17.12 8.68
CA GLN A 20 7.86 16.18 9.30
C GLN A 20 7.00 15.46 8.24
N GLU A 21 6.52 16.17 7.22
CA GLU A 21 5.81 15.58 6.06
C GLU A 21 6.65 14.48 5.39
N ARG A 22 7.96 14.75 5.16
CA ARG A 22 8.88 13.78 4.55
C ARG A 22 9.11 12.56 5.45
N MET A 23 9.20 12.76 6.77
CA MET A 23 9.33 11.66 7.73
C MET A 23 8.09 10.76 7.70
N VAL A 24 6.90 11.35 7.77
CA VAL A 24 5.62 10.62 7.68
C VAL A 24 5.51 9.88 6.35
N GLU A 25 5.83 10.53 5.23
CA GLU A 25 5.83 9.90 3.91
C GLU A 25 6.73 8.67 3.86
N ALA A 26 7.96 8.78 4.38
CA ALA A 26 8.91 7.67 4.41
C ALA A 26 8.40 6.49 5.25
N VAL A 27 7.82 6.76 6.42
CA VAL A 27 7.27 5.72 7.29
C VAL A 27 6.08 5.03 6.61
N LEU A 28 5.15 5.78 6.03
CA LEU A 28 3.98 5.22 5.35
C LEU A 28 4.36 4.45 4.09
N PHE A 29 5.39 4.89 3.36
CA PHE A 29 5.89 4.20 2.17
C PHE A 29 6.55 2.86 2.51
N ALA A 30 7.32 2.80 3.59
CA ALA A 30 7.99 1.58 4.03
C ALA A 30 7.05 0.58 4.72
N SER A 31 5.89 1.02 5.20
CA SER A 31 4.97 0.19 5.97
C SER A 31 4.05 -0.64 5.07
N THR A 32 3.99 -1.95 5.33
CA THR A 32 3.07 -2.88 4.63
C THR A 32 1.63 -2.79 5.15
N GLU A 33 1.46 -2.33 6.38
CA GLU A 33 0.17 -2.19 7.07
C GLU A 33 -0.15 -0.71 7.35
N PRO A 34 -1.43 -0.33 7.50
CA PRO A 34 -1.81 1.01 7.93
C PRO A 34 -1.19 1.37 9.29
N VAL A 35 -0.72 2.62 9.42
CA VAL A 35 -0.02 3.13 10.61
C VAL A 35 -0.86 4.22 11.28
N THR A 36 -1.06 4.11 12.59
CA THR A 36 -1.79 5.11 13.39
C THR A 36 -0.96 6.38 13.60
N VAL A 37 -1.62 7.49 13.92
CA VAL A 37 -0.95 8.76 14.25
C VAL A 37 0.03 8.56 15.42
N ARG A 38 -0.39 7.84 16.47
CA ARG A 38 0.44 7.54 17.63
C ARG A 38 1.70 6.76 17.26
N GLU A 39 1.61 5.81 16.32
CA GLU A 39 2.77 5.05 15.85
C GLU A 39 3.72 5.88 14.99
N LEU A 40 3.18 6.87 14.25
CA LEU A 40 4.00 7.85 13.52
C LEU A 40 4.75 8.74 14.50
N GLU A 41 4.07 9.32 15.48
CA GLU A 41 4.68 10.17 16.52
C GLU A 41 5.77 9.43 17.29
N ALA A 42 5.54 8.16 17.64
CA ALA A 42 6.53 7.33 18.33
C ALA A 42 7.81 7.05 17.51
N ARG A 43 7.76 7.21 16.18
CA ARG A 43 8.90 7.04 15.26
C ARG A 43 9.55 8.37 14.87
N MET A 44 8.92 9.50 15.19
CA MET A 44 9.39 10.83 14.86
C MET A 44 10.13 11.45 16.07
N PRO A 45 10.99 12.45 15.84
CA PRO A 45 11.59 13.22 16.93
C PRO A 45 10.53 13.84 17.85
N HIS A 46 10.87 14.02 19.13
CA HIS A 46 9.98 14.67 20.08
C HIS A 46 9.57 16.07 19.62
N GLY A 47 8.32 16.47 19.90
CA GLY A 47 7.74 17.75 19.49
C GLY A 47 7.18 17.78 18.06
N CYS A 48 7.33 16.71 17.27
CA CYS A 48 6.65 16.61 15.99
C CYS A 48 5.13 16.48 16.16
N ASP A 49 4.37 17.03 15.21
CA ASP A 49 2.93 16.87 15.07
C ASP A 49 2.65 16.03 13.82
N ALA A 50 2.53 14.71 14.02
CA ALA A 50 2.27 13.80 12.91
C ALA A 50 0.87 14.00 12.30
N ALA A 51 -0.10 14.49 13.08
CA ALA A 51 -1.46 14.73 12.62
C ALA A 51 -1.50 15.91 11.65
N GLU A 52 -0.82 17.01 11.98
CA GLU A 52 -0.68 18.17 11.11
C GLU A 52 0.11 17.81 9.85
N ALA A 53 1.25 17.11 10.01
CA ALA A 53 2.05 16.64 8.88
C ALA A 53 1.24 15.74 7.93
N LEU A 54 0.40 14.82 8.44
CA LEU A 54 -0.51 14.01 7.64
C LEU A 54 -1.52 14.86 6.86
N ALA A 55 -2.09 15.90 7.48
CA ALA A 55 -3.06 16.77 6.83
C ALA A 55 -2.44 17.60 5.70
N HIS A 56 -1.19 18.05 5.87
CA HIS A 56 -0.41 18.71 4.83
C HIS A 56 -0.03 17.75 3.70
N LEU A 57 0.52 16.58 4.05
CA LEU A 57 0.94 15.57 3.11
C LEU A 57 -0.24 15.05 2.26
N ARG A 58 -1.41 14.85 2.87
CA ARG A 58 -2.63 14.47 2.15
C ARG A 58 -2.98 15.46 1.05
N ARG A 59 -2.95 16.77 1.34
CA ARG A 59 -3.19 17.83 0.35
C ARG A 59 -2.14 17.80 -0.76
N ARG A 60 -0.88 17.56 -0.42
CA ARG A 60 0.23 17.47 -1.39
C ARG A 60 0.09 16.29 -2.36
N TYR A 61 -0.60 15.22 -1.93
CA TYR A 61 -0.88 14.02 -2.72
C TYR A 61 -2.19 14.07 -3.51
N GLU A 62 -2.97 15.15 -3.43
CA GLU A 62 -4.15 15.33 -4.26
C GLU A 62 -3.77 15.35 -5.75
N GLY A 63 -4.52 14.60 -6.57
CA GLY A 63 -4.29 14.50 -8.02
C GLY A 63 -3.08 13.66 -8.44
N ARG A 64 -2.39 12.99 -7.51
CA ARG A 64 -1.27 12.07 -7.82
C ARG A 64 -1.76 10.63 -7.98
N GLY A 65 -0.93 9.79 -8.60
CA GLY A 65 -1.21 8.35 -8.80
C GLY A 65 -1.13 7.49 -7.53
N VAL A 66 -0.65 8.06 -6.43
CA VAL A 66 -0.72 7.49 -5.08
C VAL A 66 -1.43 8.52 -4.21
N ARG A 67 -2.14 8.07 -3.17
CA ARG A 67 -2.84 8.94 -2.23
C ARG A 67 -2.78 8.38 -0.81
N LEU A 68 -2.91 9.28 0.16
CA LEU A 68 -3.12 8.89 1.55
C LEU A 68 -4.58 8.51 1.77
N VAL A 69 -4.81 7.37 2.42
CA VAL A 69 -6.14 6.85 2.77
C VAL A 69 -6.18 6.54 4.26
N GLN A 70 -7.26 6.98 4.91
CA GLN A 70 -7.55 6.65 6.30
C GLN A 70 -8.38 5.36 6.36
N ILE A 71 -7.95 4.41 7.18
CA ILE A 71 -8.59 3.12 7.42
C ILE A 71 -8.78 2.99 8.93
N GLY A 72 -9.99 3.28 9.42
CA GLY A 72 -10.25 3.45 10.85
C GLY A 72 -9.43 4.62 11.41
N GLU A 73 -8.59 4.35 12.39
CA GLU A 73 -7.69 5.33 13.01
C GLU A 73 -6.28 5.36 12.39
N ALA A 74 -6.02 4.50 11.41
CA ALA A 74 -4.73 4.34 10.77
C ALA A 74 -4.69 4.93 9.35
N TRP A 75 -3.49 5.16 8.86
CA TRP A 75 -3.21 5.78 7.56
C TRP A 75 -2.30 4.92 6.72
N ALA A 76 -2.51 4.92 5.40
CA ALA A 76 -1.63 4.21 4.48
C ALA A 76 -1.55 4.92 3.11
N LEU A 77 -0.45 4.70 2.40
CA LEU A 77 -0.35 5.04 0.99
C LEU A 77 -1.00 3.95 0.14
N ARG A 78 -1.88 4.36 -0.77
CA ARG A 78 -2.57 3.48 -1.72
C ARG A 78 -2.53 4.08 -3.12
N THR A 79 -2.58 3.22 -4.14
CA THR A 79 -2.72 3.68 -5.52
C THR A 79 -4.02 4.45 -5.69
N ALA A 80 -3.99 5.44 -6.57
CA ALA A 80 -5.18 6.22 -6.90
C ALA A 80 -6.23 5.30 -7.58
N PRO A 81 -7.51 5.38 -7.17
CA PRO A 81 -8.53 4.43 -7.59
C PRO A 81 -8.81 4.48 -9.11
N ASP A 82 -8.63 5.64 -9.74
CA ASP A 82 -8.72 5.86 -11.18
C ASP A 82 -7.64 5.12 -11.98
N LEU A 83 -6.51 4.79 -11.35
CA LEU A 83 -5.42 4.00 -11.95
C LEU A 83 -5.52 2.50 -11.62
N GLY A 84 -6.60 2.07 -10.95
CA GLY A 84 -6.76 0.68 -10.51
C GLY A 84 -6.69 -0.34 -11.66
N PHE A 85 -7.10 0.03 -12.87
CA PHE A 85 -7.05 -0.83 -14.06
C PHE A 85 -5.62 -1.25 -14.43
N LEU A 86 -4.60 -0.43 -14.15
CA LEU A 86 -3.20 -0.78 -14.43
C LEU A 86 -2.69 -1.91 -13.52
N MET A 87 -3.32 -2.12 -12.37
CA MET A 87 -2.94 -3.16 -11.41
C MET A 87 -3.64 -4.50 -11.70
N GLN A 88 -4.59 -4.53 -12.63
CA GLN A 88 -5.22 -5.75 -13.07
C GLN A 88 -4.25 -6.49 -13.98
N LYS A 89 -3.59 -7.52 -13.43
CA LYS A 89 -2.82 -8.45 -14.24
C LYS A 89 -3.80 -9.43 -14.88
N GLU A 90 -3.99 -9.34 -16.18
CA GLU A 90 -4.65 -10.40 -16.96
C GLU A 90 -3.78 -11.65 -16.90
N THR A 91 -4.02 -12.50 -15.90
CA THR A 91 -3.41 -13.83 -15.87
C THR A 91 -4.28 -14.74 -16.74
N VAL A 92 -3.82 -14.99 -17.97
CA VAL A 92 -4.36 -16.11 -18.76
C VAL A 92 -3.91 -17.39 -18.09
N GLU A 93 -4.79 -17.96 -17.28
CA GLU A 93 -4.61 -19.30 -16.70
C GLU A 93 -4.53 -20.32 -17.84
N THR A 94 -3.32 -20.67 -18.28
CA THR A 94 -3.09 -21.78 -19.20
C THR A 94 -3.36 -23.08 -18.47
N ARG A 95 -4.63 -23.50 -18.44
CA ARG A 95 -5.00 -24.82 -17.92
C ARG A 95 -4.37 -25.86 -18.82
N LYS A 96 -3.52 -26.73 -18.24
CA LYS A 96 -3.06 -27.92 -18.94
C LYS A 96 -4.28 -28.74 -19.35
N LEU A 97 -4.39 -29.05 -20.63
CA LEU A 97 -5.41 -29.97 -21.12
C LEU A 97 -5.28 -31.30 -20.38
N SER A 98 -6.41 -31.90 -19.99
CA SER A 98 -6.39 -33.24 -19.41
C SER A 98 -5.84 -34.24 -20.43
N ARG A 99 -5.32 -35.36 -19.94
CA ARG A 99 -4.81 -36.43 -20.82
C ARG A 99 -5.87 -36.87 -21.84
N ALA A 100 -7.13 -37.01 -21.42
CA ALA A 100 -8.24 -37.34 -22.32
C ALA A 100 -8.50 -36.26 -23.38
N ALA A 101 -8.38 -34.97 -23.04
CA ALA A 101 -8.51 -33.88 -24.00
C ALA A 101 -7.35 -33.86 -25.01
N ILE A 102 -6.13 -34.17 -24.57
CA ILE A 102 -4.96 -34.31 -25.47
C ILE A 102 -5.15 -35.51 -26.40
N GLU A 103 -5.60 -36.65 -25.88
CA GLU A 103 -5.89 -37.85 -26.68
C GLU A 103 -6.97 -37.56 -27.73
N THR A 104 -8.03 -36.84 -27.34
CA THR A 104 -9.08 -36.42 -28.28
C THR A 104 -8.53 -35.48 -29.35
N LEU A 105 -7.70 -34.50 -28.96
CA LEU A 105 -7.04 -33.58 -29.90
C LEU A 105 -6.13 -34.34 -30.87
N ALA A 106 -5.41 -35.36 -30.40
CA ALA A 106 -4.54 -36.18 -31.22
C ALA A 106 -5.34 -37.02 -32.24
N ILE A 107 -6.45 -37.63 -31.81
CA ILE A 107 -7.35 -38.36 -32.71
C ILE A 107 -7.89 -37.42 -33.80
N VAL A 108 -8.41 -36.26 -33.41
CA VAL A 108 -8.92 -35.27 -34.37
C VAL A 108 -7.80 -34.83 -35.31
N ALA A 109 -6.62 -34.47 -34.81
CA ALA A 109 -5.52 -33.94 -35.60
C ALA A 109 -4.99 -34.94 -36.64
N TYR A 110 -4.94 -36.23 -36.31
CA TYR A 110 -4.36 -37.27 -37.18
C TYR A 110 -5.37 -37.94 -38.11
N HIS A 111 -6.65 -37.94 -37.75
CA HIS A 111 -7.71 -38.63 -38.50
C HIS A 111 -8.75 -37.68 -39.11
N GLN A 112 -8.37 -36.42 -39.38
CA GLN A 112 -9.23 -35.48 -40.11
C GLN A 112 -9.61 -36.05 -41.49
N PRO A 113 -10.89 -36.00 -41.93
CA PRO A 113 -12.08 -35.47 -41.25
C PRO A 113 -12.79 -36.53 -40.39
N VAL A 114 -13.14 -36.18 -39.15
CA VAL A 114 -13.89 -37.03 -38.20
C VAL A 114 -15.10 -36.30 -37.61
N THR A 115 -16.16 -37.03 -37.30
CA THR A 115 -17.40 -36.50 -36.70
C THR A 115 -17.60 -37.06 -35.29
N ARG A 116 -18.16 -36.27 -34.38
CA ARG A 116 -18.53 -36.71 -33.02
C ARG A 116 -19.82 -37.53 -33.10
N ALA A 117 -19.75 -38.84 -32.84
CA ALA A 117 -20.90 -39.75 -32.73
C ALA A 117 -20.89 -40.43 -31.36
#